data_AF-A0A2G7ELD5-F1
#
_entry.id   AF-A0A2G7ELD5-F1
#
_cell.length_a   1.000
_cell.length_b   1.000
_cell.length_c   1.000
_cell.angle_alpha   90.00
_cell.angle_beta   90.00
_cell.angle_gamma   90.00
#
_symmetry.space_group_name_H-M   'P 1'
#
loop_
_entity.id
_entity.type
_entity.pdbx_description
1 polymer ?
#
loop_
_entity_poly.entity_id
_entity_poly.type
_entity_poly.pdbx_seq_one_letter_code
_entity_poly.pdbx_strand_id
1 'polypeptide(L)'
;MLSSDTQAFLHILASLLTLGQVIYMLPGQAKSRSALWAFSFVSLIPYLTDTFRIAQSSNISSGQHPIEALIHSAQADFDRMLRKQSQNYTAAYNEYRRRYSIEPPPGFKAWYEFARLHQSPIIDEFDHLYEAVSPFWRLNGQDIRDIMDEIENMRRSHSELWFCTFSGQEAKTRCSHPERTFDRHIQSSLDHLFQDLGGFLPDVKFLINHLDEPRVLMPPQSLGKRFNLTNLSRRPVWDKLTKYCSSWDIQSAQTTHTTEKPILPFVVDPVLATDLCQHPEYSAMHGLITSPTSFYLFEGAVPILSTGSLSTMGDILYPSPAYNESEFKYTIDTHDVDWERKQNNLYWAGSTTGGFAVDETWQHYHRQRFVQLAQNLEQHQYSYLREHDGMIGVTKSSLFIPGRLFNAAFTRIFQCERRYCRDQRAYFQLKSWADKDQALRSRLVFDLDGNGISGRYYKLLASKSVPLKQTLLR
;
A
#
# COMPACT_ATOMS: atom_id res chain seq x y z
N MET A 1 -5.76 12.45 24.47
CA MET A 1 -4.78 11.35 24.58
C MET A 1 -3.47 11.97 25.01
N LEU A 2 -2.85 11.41 26.06
CA LEU A 2 -1.53 11.83 26.54
C LEU A 2 -0.49 11.60 25.43
N SER A 3 0.50 12.47 25.33
CA SER A 3 1.64 12.23 24.42
C SER A 3 2.37 10.95 24.83
N SER A 4 3.08 10.32 23.89
CA SER A 4 3.86 9.11 24.16
C SER A 4 4.87 9.32 25.30
N ASP A 5 5.48 10.51 25.38
CA ASP A 5 6.40 10.89 26.45
C ASP A 5 5.71 10.95 27.81
N THR A 6 4.49 11.49 27.84
CA THR A 6 3.71 11.55 29.08
C THR A 6 3.26 10.17 29.52
N GLN A 7 2.91 9.27 28.60
CA GLN A 7 2.59 7.87 28.94
C GLN A 7 3.81 7.13 29.48
N ALA A 8 4.97 7.24 28.83
CA ALA A 8 6.21 6.63 29.31
C ALA A 8 6.59 7.12 30.71
N PHE A 9 6.49 8.43 30.95
CA PHE A 9 6.72 9.01 32.27
C PHE A 9 5.74 8.48 33.32
N LEU A 10 4.44 8.40 33.00
CA LEU A 10 3.43 7.85 33.91
C LEU A 10 3.67 6.38 34.25
N HIS A 11 4.13 5.57 33.29
CA HIS A 11 4.50 4.18 33.55
C HIS A 11 5.68 4.08 34.52
N ILE A 12 6.70 4.91 34.37
CA ILE A 12 7.84 4.94 35.30
C ILE A 12 7.38 5.38 36.68
N LEU A 13 6.57 6.43 36.76
CA LEU A 13 6.00 6.89 38.02
C LEU A 13 5.21 5.78 38.71
N ALA A 14 4.35 5.06 37.97
CA ALA A 14 3.61 3.92 38.49
C ALA A 14 4.54 2.79 38.96
N SER A 15 5.57 2.44 38.20
CA SER A 15 6.57 1.43 38.58
C SER A 15 7.36 1.81 39.83
N LEU A 16 7.68 3.10 40.00
CA LEU A 16 8.37 3.60 41.19
C LEU A 16 7.45 3.59 42.41
N LEU A 17 6.18 3.98 42.25
CA LEU A 17 5.18 3.93 43.31
C LEU A 17 4.90 2.49 43.77
N THR A 18 4.78 1.54 42.83
CA THR A 18 4.57 0.13 43.17
C THR A 18 5.80 -0.47 43.85
N LEU A 19 7.01 -0.17 43.37
CA LEU A 19 8.25 -0.58 44.03
C LEU A 19 8.33 -0.01 45.46
N GLY A 20 8.01 1.27 45.63
CA GLY A 20 7.95 1.92 46.94
C GLY A 20 6.94 1.24 47.88
N GLN A 21 5.75 0.91 47.38
CA GLN A 21 4.73 0.20 48.13
C GLN A 21 5.20 -1.21 48.55
N VAL A 22 5.83 -1.96 47.65
CA VAL A 22 6.40 -3.29 47.95
C VAL A 22 7.47 -3.18 49.03
N ILE A 23 8.40 -2.23 48.91
CA ILE A 23 9.46 -2.01 49.89
C ILE A 23 8.88 -1.63 51.26
N TYR A 24 7.85 -0.79 51.28
CA TYR A 24 7.17 -0.35 52.51
C TYR A 24 6.46 -1.52 53.21
N MET A 25 5.81 -2.41 52.46
CA MET A 25 5.09 -3.57 53.00
C MET A 25 6.00 -4.70 53.55
N LEU A 26 7.31 -4.65 53.30
CA LEU A 26 8.25 -5.63 53.86
C LEU A 26 8.43 -5.46 55.38
N PRO A 27 8.59 -6.55 56.15
CA PRO A 27 8.86 -6.50 57.58
C PRO A 27 10.13 -5.69 57.91
N GLY A 28 10.13 -5.00 59.04
CA GLY A 28 11.28 -4.21 59.51
C GLY A 28 12.60 -4.97 59.63
N GLN A 29 12.53 -6.30 59.80
CA GLN A 29 13.67 -7.20 59.94
C GLN A 29 14.22 -7.74 58.61
N ALA A 30 13.58 -7.41 57.47
CA ALA A 30 14.06 -7.83 56.17
C ALA A 30 15.45 -7.22 55.88
N LYS A 31 16.45 -8.07 55.68
CA LYS A 31 17.80 -7.63 55.28
C LYS A 31 17.73 -7.00 53.88
N SER A 32 18.48 -5.91 53.68
CA SER A 32 18.67 -5.28 52.37
C SER A 32 17.43 -4.61 51.73
N ARG A 33 16.45 -4.13 52.51
CA ARG A 33 15.29 -3.35 52.00
C ARG A 33 15.70 -2.17 51.10
N SER A 34 16.80 -1.48 51.44
CA SER A 34 17.34 -0.38 50.63
C SER A 34 17.89 -0.84 49.29
N ALA A 35 18.40 -2.08 49.18
CA ALA A 35 18.94 -2.62 47.93
C ALA A 35 17.84 -2.86 46.88
N LEU A 36 16.58 -3.04 47.29
CA LEU A 36 15.45 -3.22 46.37
C LEU A 36 15.18 -1.97 45.52
N TRP A 37 15.59 -0.77 45.98
CA TRP A 37 15.53 0.43 45.15
C TRP A 37 16.40 0.32 43.89
N ALA A 38 17.36 -0.61 43.83
CA ALA A 38 18.09 -0.89 42.59
C ALA A 38 17.17 -1.36 41.45
N PHE A 39 16.01 -1.96 41.74
CA PHE A 39 15.03 -2.30 40.71
C PHE A 39 14.42 -1.08 40.02
N SER A 40 14.49 0.12 40.61
CA SER A 40 14.08 1.36 39.94
C SER A 40 14.91 1.63 38.68
N PHE A 41 16.18 1.21 38.66
CA PHE A 41 17.06 1.36 37.50
C PHE A 41 16.58 0.56 36.29
N VAL A 42 15.82 -0.52 36.49
CA VAL A 42 15.25 -1.32 35.40
C VAL A 42 14.33 -0.49 34.51
N SER A 43 13.59 0.47 35.10
CA SER A 43 12.69 1.36 34.36
C SER A 43 13.34 2.70 34.02
N LEU A 44 14.16 3.26 34.92
CA LEU A 44 14.78 4.58 34.77
C LEU A 44 15.90 4.61 33.72
N ILE A 45 16.80 3.62 33.71
CA ILE A 45 17.94 3.61 32.78
C ILE A 45 17.46 3.56 31.31
N PRO A 46 16.55 2.65 30.91
CA PRO A 46 16.05 2.64 29.53
C PRO A 46 15.36 3.95 29.13
N TYR A 47 14.58 4.54 30.03
CA TYR A 47 13.90 5.81 29.75
C TYR A 47 14.86 6.99 29.58
N LEU A 48 15.83 7.12 30.49
CA LEU A 48 16.81 8.22 30.43
C LEU A 48 17.72 8.08 29.22
N THR A 49 18.15 6.86 28.90
CA THR A 49 18.96 6.59 27.70
C THR A 49 18.18 6.88 26.41
N ASP A 50 16.90 6.52 26.33
CA ASP A 50 16.05 6.84 25.18
C ASP A 50 15.77 8.35 25.06
N THR A 51 15.53 9.03 26.19
CA THR A 51 15.32 10.48 26.26
C THR A 51 16.53 11.24 25.74
N PHE A 52 17.71 10.89 26.26
CA PHE A 52 18.98 11.50 25.87
C PHE A 52 19.29 11.30 24.38
N ARG A 53 19.02 10.11 23.83
CA ARG A 53 19.30 9.79 22.43
C ARG A 53 18.41 10.52 21.45
N ILE A 54 17.11 10.61 21.75
CA ILE A 54 16.21 11.40 20.90
C ILE A 54 16.64 12.86 20.90
N ALA A 55 16.99 13.42 22.08
CA ALA A 55 17.51 14.78 22.17
C ALA A 55 18.79 14.97 21.32
N GLN A 56 19.71 13.98 21.31
CA GLN A 56 20.90 14.02 20.44
C GLN A 56 20.57 13.89 18.94
N SER A 57 19.53 13.13 18.57
CA SER A 57 19.14 12.94 17.17
C SER A 57 18.52 14.19 16.52
N SER A 58 17.99 15.12 17.33
CA SER A 58 17.35 16.35 16.86
C SER A 58 18.31 17.42 16.31
N ASN A 59 19.63 17.20 16.36
CA ASN A 59 20.64 18.19 15.96
C ASN A 59 21.26 17.85 14.59
N ILE A 60 20.43 17.77 13.54
CA ILE A 60 20.93 17.94 12.17
C ILE A 60 20.65 19.40 11.82
N SER A 61 21.69 20.22 11.83
CA SER A 61 21.61 21.69 11.71
C SER A 61 22.36 22.23 10.50
N SER A 62 23.26 21.44 9.90
CA SER A 62 24.10 21.86 8.79
C SER A 62 24.13 20.78 7.69
N GLY A 63 23.73 21.17 6.47
CA GLY A 63 23.67 20.32 5.28
C GLY A 63 22.24 20.05 4.79
N GLN A 64 22.08 19.76 3.49
CA GLN A 64 20.78 19.38 2.91
C GLN A 64 20.43 17.95 3.36
N HIS A 65 19.31 17.77 4.05
CA HIS A 65 18.90 16.45 4.51
C HIS A 65 18.58 15.54 3.30
N PRO A 66 18.98 14.25 3.27
CA PRO A 66 18.74 13.39 2.11
C PRO A 66 17.26 13.31 1.68
N ILE A 67 16.34 13.26 2.66
CA ILE A 67 14.89 13.29 2.38
C ILE A 67 14.46 14.64 1.78
N GLU A 68 15.06 15.76 2.19
CA GLU A 68 14.77 17.08 1.62
C GLU A 68 15.21 17.16 0.16
N ALA A 69 16.37 16.58 -0.18
CA ALA A 69 16.80 16.45 -1.58
C ALA A 69 15.82 15.61 -2.42
N LEU A 70 15.31 14.49 -1.88
CA LEU A 70 14.28 13.69 -2.54
C LEU A 70 12.97 14.46 -2.73
N ILE A 71 12.54 15.22 -1.71
CA ILE A 71 11.34 16.08 -1.80
C ILE A 71 11.52 17.13 -2.90
N HIS A 72 12.65 17.82 -2.94
CA HIS A 72 12.92 18.82 -3.97
C HIS A 72 12.95 18.23 -5.37
N SER A 73 13.58 17.06 -5.54
CA SER A 73 13.57 16.36 -6.84
C SER A 73 12.16 15.99 -7.26
N ALA A 74 11.39 15.37 -6.35
CA ALA A 74 10.02 14.95 -6.62
C ALA A 74 9.10 16.15 -6.95
N GLN A 75 9.26 17.27 -6.26
CA GLN A 75 8.54 18.52 -6.57
C GLN A 75 8.90 19.05 -7.96
N ALA A 76 10.19 19.12 -8.28
CA ALA A 76 10.65 19.58 -9.59
C ALA A 76 10.13 18.69 -10.72
N ASP A 77 10.09 17.37 -10.53
CA ASP A 77 9.57 16.42 -11.51
C ASP A 77 8.05 16.51 -11.64
N PHE A 78 7.32 16.67 -10.54
CA PHE A 78 5.87 16.89 -10.55
C PHE A 78 5.51 18.21 -11.27
N ASP A 79 6.19 19.32 -10.96
CA ASP A 79 5.97 20.60 -11.61
C ASP A 79 6.32 20.57 -13.10
N ARG A 80 7.33 19.77 -13.48
CA ARG A 80 7.70 19.54 -14.88
C ARG A 80 6.63 18.72 -15.60
N MET A 81 6.09 17.68 -14.97
CA MET A 81 4.99 16.88 -15.50
C MET A 81 3.75 17.75 -15.73
N LEU A 82 3.36 18.57 -14.74
CA LEU A 82 2.21 19.47 -14.85
C LEU A 82 2.37 20.50 -15.98
N ARG A 83 3.57 21.10 -16.12
CA ARG A 83 3.83 22.07 -17.21
C ARG A 83 3.77 21.47 -18.60
N LYS A 84 3.96 20.15 -18.73
CA LYS A 84 3.90 19.44 -20.01
C LYS A 84 2.49 19.03 -20.43
N GLN A 85 1.50 19.13 -19.53
CA GLN A 85 0.14 18.70 -19.81
C GLN A 85 -0.50 19.54 -20.92
N SER A 86 -1.25 18.87 -21.79
CA SER A 86 -1.89 19.44 -22.97
C SER A 86 -2.99 20.44 -22.63
N GLN A 87 -2.85 21.66 -23.16
CA GLN A 87 -3.75 22.79 -22.86
C GLN A 87 -4.97 22.89 -23.79
N ASN A 88 -4.99 22.12 -24.89
CA ASN A 88 -6.11 22.04 -25.82
C ASN A 88 -6.19 20.64 -26.45
N TYR A 89 -7.32 20.33 -27.08
CA TYR A 89 -7.57 19.03 -27.69
C TYR A 89 -6.52 18.66 -28.76
N THR A 90 -6.12 19.60 -29.61
CA THR A 90 -5.14 19.33 -30.67
C THR A 90 -3.78 18.96 -30.08
N ALA A 91 -3.37 19.61 -28.99
CA ALA A 91 -2.16 19.24 -28.26
C ALA A 91 -2.28 17.84 -27.65
N ALA A 92 -3.38 17.53 -26.95
CA ALA A 92 -3.61 16.22 -26.34
C ALA A 92 -3.63 15.10 -27.40
N TYR A 93 -4.26 15.35 -28.55
CA TYR A 93 -4.30 14.44 -29.68
C TYR A 93 -2.90 14.15 -30.23
N ASN A 94 -2.09 15.19 -30.43
CA ASN A 94 -0.73 15.05 -30.95
C ASN A 94 0.20 14.40 -29.92
N GLU A 95 0.05 14.71 -28.63
CA GLU A 95 0.83 14.10 -27.55
C GLU A 95 0.52 12.61 -27.42
N TYR A 96 -0.76 12.22 -27.47
CA TYR A 96 -1.15 10.81 -27.49
C TYR A 96 -0.48 10.05 -28.64
N ARG A 97 -0.50 10.61 -29.86
CA ARG A 97 0.17 10.01 -31.02
C ARG A 97 1.68 9.93 -30.85
N ARG A 98 2.31 10.99 -30.33
CA ARG A 98 3.75 11.04 -30.08
C ARG A 98 4.17 10.01 -29.04
N ARG A 99 3.41 9.88 -27.96
CA ARG A 99 3.69 9.01 -26.81
C ARG A 99 3.46 7.54 -27.14
N TYR A 100 2.33 7.22 -27.76
CA TYR A 100 1.85 5.85 -27.94
C TYR A 100 1.96 5.31 -29.36
N SER A 101 2.36 6.14 -30.33
CA SER A 101 2.50 5.78 -31.75
C SER A 101 1.23 5.19 -32.38
N ILE A 102 0.06 5.56 -31.87
CA ILE A 102 -1.25 5.15 -32.37
C ILE A 102 -2.24 6.33 -32.33
N GLU A 103 -3.33 6.22 -33.10
CA GLU A 103 -4.41 7.21 -33.07
C GLU A 103 -5.22 7.12 -31.76
N PRO A 104 -5.68 8.25 -31.19
CA PRO A 104 -6.55 8.23 -30.02
C PRO A 104 -7.86 7.47 -30.27
N PRO A 105 -8.42 6.80 -29.24
CA PRO A 105 -9.63 6.00 -29.41
C PRO A 105 -10.88 6.85 -29.72
N PRO A 106 -11.95 6.24 -30.27
CA PRO A 106 -13.24 6.90 -30.39
C PRO A 106 -13.69 7.50 -29.05
N GLY A 107 -14.23 8.73 -29.09
CA GLY A 107 -14.63 9.46 -27.88
C GLY A 107 -13.52 10.27 -27.19
N PHE A 108 -12.26 10.22 -27.66
CA PHE A 108 -11.15 10.93 -27.03
C PHE A 108 -11.37 12.45 -26.89
N LYS A 109 -12.01 13.10 -27.87
CA LYS A 109 -12.35 14.53 -27.76
C LYS A 109 -13.34 14.80 -26.63
N ALA A 110 -14.39 13.98 -26.51
CA ALA A 110 -15.38 14.12 -25.45
C ALA A 110 -14.75 13.86 -24.08
N TRP A 111 -13.88 12.85 -23.97
CA TRP A 111 -13.08 12.62 -22.77
C TRP A 111 -12.21 13.84 -22.42
N TYR A 112 -11.52 14.44 -23.39
CA TYR A 112 -10.70 15.64 -23.14
C TYR A 112 -11.56 16.81 -22.63
N GLU A 113 -12.71 17.05 -23.27
CA GLU A 113 -13.65 18.11 -22.85
C GLU A 113 -14.21 17.85 -21.45
N PHE A 114 -14.53 16.59 -21.12
CA PHE A 114 -14.96 16.16 -19.79
C PHE A 114 -13.86 16.36 -18.75
N ALA A 115 -12.63 15.95 -19.03
CA ALA A 115 -11.49 16.11 -18.13
C ALA A 115 -11.22 17.59 -17.84
N ARG A 116 -11.32 18.46 -18.87
CA ARG A 116 -11.19 19.91 -18.73
C ARG A 116 -12.34 20.53 -17.92
N LEU A 117 -13.57 20.09 -18.15
CA LEU A 117 -14.75 20.54 -17.39
C LEU A 117 -14.59 20.24 -15.90
N HIS A 118 -14.03 19.08 -15.57
CA HIS A 118 -13.75 18.65 -14.20
C HIS A 118 -12.39 19.11 -13.66
N GLN A 119 -11.72 20.03 -14.36
CA GLN A 119 -10.44 20.62 -13.94
C GLN A 119 -9.35 19.58 -13.64
N SER A 120 -9.31 18.49 -14.41
CA SER A 120 -8.26 17.48 -14.27
C SER A 120 -6.89 18.12 -14.49
N PRO A 121 -5.96 18.02 -13.51
CA PRO A 121 -4.61 18.54 -13.68
C PRO A 121 -3.76 17.67 -14.61
N ILE A 122 -4.19 16.44 -14.87
CA ILE A 122 -3.47 15.45 -15.67
C ILE A 122 -4.32 15.09 -16.90
N ILE A 123 -3.70 15.16 -18.07
CA ILE A 123 -4.28 14.88 -19.39
C ILE A 123 -3.47 13.81 -20.13
N ASP A 124 -2.14 13.78 -19.97
CA ASP A 124 -1.29 12.96 -20.85
C ASP A 124 -0.63 11.75 -20.16
N GLU A 125 -0.67 11.67 -18.83
CA GLU A 125 0.02 10.62 -18.03
C GLU A 125 -0.85 9.37 -17.77
N PHE A 126 -1.17 8.64 -18.84
CA PHE A 126 -1.99 7.40 -18.78
C PHE A 126 -1.24 6.14 -19.24
N ASP A 127 0.10 6.12 -19.08
CA ASP A 127 0.97 5.07 -19.60
C ASP A 127 0.58 3.67 -19.09
N HIS A 128 0.27 3.55 -17.79
CA HIS A 128 -0.15 2.27 -17.22
C HIS A 128 -1.44 1.73 -17.81
N LEU A 129 -2.40 2.61 -18.12
CA LEU A 129 -3.64 2.19 -18.79
C LEU A 129 -3.32 1.70 -20.21
N TYR A 130 -2.46 2.42 -20.93
CA TYR A 130 -2.01 2.00 -22.25
C TYR A 130 -1.29 0.64 -22.21
N GLU A 131 -0.35 0.45 -21.30
CA GLU A 131 0.41 -0.81 -21.13
C GLU A 131 -0.50 -1.99 -20.78
N ALA A 132 -1.52 -1.77 -19.96
CA ALA A 132 -2.48 -2.82 -19.60
C ALA A 132 -3.41 -3.20 -20.75
N VAL A 133 -3.78 -2.24 -21.61
CA VAL A 133 -4.77 -2.44 -22.68
C VAL A 133 -4.13 -2.85 -24.01
N SER A 134 -2.95 -2.32 -24.34
CA SER A 134 -2.29 -2.51 -25.64
C SER A 134 -2.00 -3.96 -26.03
N PRO A 135 -1.75 -4.92 -25.10
CA PRO A 135 -1.63 -6.33 -25.46
C PRO A 135 -2.89 -6.89 -26.14
N PHE A 136 -4.07 -6.39 -25.76
CA PHE A 136 -5.34 -6.85 -26.32
C PHE A 136 -5.59 -6.41 -27.76
N TRP A 137 -4.86 -5.42 -28.28
CA TRP A 137 -5.03 -4.95 -29.68
C TRP A 137 -4.58 -5.94 -30.74
N ARG A 138 -3.85 -6.98 -30.33
CA ARG A 138 -3.50 -8.12 -31.20
C ARG A 138 -4.67 -9.09 -31.38
N LEU A 139 -5.71 -8.98 -30.56
CA LEU A 139 -6.95 -9.75 -30.66
C LEU A 139 -8.02 -8.91 -31.36
N ASN A 140 -8.90 -9.57 -32.10
CA ASN A 140 -10.09 -8.88 -32.60
C ASN A 140 -11.13 -8.76 -31.47
N GLY A 141 -12.03 -7.78 -31.57
CA GLY A 141 -13.03 -7.53 -30.53
C GLY A 141 -14.01 -8.69 -30.29
N GLN A 142 -14.23 -9.55 -31.29
CA GLN A 142 -15.07 -10.74 -31.11
C GLN A 142 -14.36 -11.79 -30.27
N ASP A 143 -13.06 -12.01 -30.47
CA ASP A 143 -12.26 -12.93 -29.67
C ASP A 143 -12.28 -12.55 -28.18
N ILE A 144 -12.19 -11.24 -27.89
CA ILE A 144 -12.27 -10.73 -26.52
C ILE A 144 -13.66 -11.01 -25.91
N ARG A 145 -14.74 -10.80 -26.67
CA ARG A 145 -16.10 -11.14 -26.22
C ARG A 145 -16.28 -12.64 -26.01
N ASP A 146 -15.80 -13.47 -26.94
CA ASP A 146 -15.85 -14.92 -26.82
C ASP A 146 -15.14 -15.40 -25.54
N ILE A 147 -13.98 -14.82 -25.19
CA ILE A 147 -13.27 -15.11 -23.94
C ILE A 147 -14.12 -14.74 -22.72
N MET A 148 -14.73 -13.55 -22.71
CA MET A 148 -15.59 -13.13 -21.59
C MET A 148 -16.84 -14.02 -21.48
N ASP A 149 -17.45 -14.39 -22.59
CA ASP A 149 -18.61 -15.28 -22.66
C ASP A 149 -18.26 -16.70 -22.22
N GLU A 150 -17.07 -17.20 -22.57
CA GLU A 150 -16.57 -18.50 -22.09
C GLU A 150 -16.43 -18.49 -20.56
N ILE A 151 -15.90 -17.41 -19.98
CA ILE A 151 -15.77 -17.22 -18.53
C ILE A 151 -17.14 -17.14 -17.84
N GLU A 152 -18.10 -16.46 -18.44
CA GLU A 152 -19.46 -16.35 -17.92
C GLU A 152 -20.19 -17.70 -17.93
N ASN A 153 -20.01 -18.46 -19.02
CA ASN A 153 -20.66 -19.76 -19.22
C ASN A 153 -19.94 -20.92 -18.52
N MET A 154 -18.71 -20.71 -18.06
CA MET A 154 -18.05 -21.67 -17.17
C MET A 154 -18.93 -21.83 -15.94
N ARG A 155 -19.59 -22.99 -15.83
CA ARG A 155 -20.39 -23.44 -14.67
C ARG A 155 -19.58 -23.57 -13.36
N ARG A 156 -18.40 -22.96 -13.30
CA ARG A 156 -17.58 -22.82 -12.11
C ARG A 156 -18.07 -21.58 -11.37
N SER A 157 -18.82 -21.82 -10.32
CA SER A 157 -19.24 -20.87 -9.28
C SER A 157 -18.12 -20.03 -8.62
N HIS A 158 -16.86 -20.14 -9.07
CA HIS A 158 -15.68 -19.66 -8.35
C HIS A 158 -14.79 -18.74 -9.19
N SER A 159 -15.27 -18.16 -10.30
CA SER A 159 -14.48 -17.14 -11.01
C SER A 159 -14.32 -15.88 -10.14
N GLU A 160 -15.30 -15.58 -9.28
CA GLU A 160 -15.37 -14.38 -8.45
C GLU A 160 -15.30 -13.08 -9.28
N LEU A 161 -15.86 -13.13 -10.50
CA LEU A 161 -15.91 -11.99 -11.42
C LEU A 161 -17.35 -11.49 -11.57
N TRP A 162 -17.50 -10.17 -11.59
CA TRP A 162 -18.72 -9.49 -12.01
C TRP A 162 -18.69 -9.32 -13.52
N PHE A 163 -19.80 -9.69 -14.16
CA PHE A 163 -20.02 -9.52 -15.59
C PHE A 163 -20.81 -8.24 -15.79
N CYS A 164 -20.17 -7.24 -16.39
CA CYS A 164 -20.74 -5.91 -16.50
C CYS A 164 -20.94 -5.48 -17.95
N THR A 165 -22.00 -4.73 -18.19
CA THR A 165 -22.21 -3.97 -19.41
C THR A 165 -22.42 -2.50 -19.07
N PHE A 166 -21.83 -1.62 -19.88
CA PHE A 166 -22.06 -0.19 -19.84
C PHE A 166 -22.79 0.21 -21.11
N SER A 167 -23.91 0.92 -20.95
CA SER A 167 -24.62 1.58 -22.04
C SER A 167 -24.05 2.97 -22.24
N GLY A 168 -23.46 3.20 -23.42
CA GLY A 168 -22.92 4.48 -23.83
C GLY A 168 -23.99 5.56 -23.95
N GLN A 169 -25.18 5.19 -24.42
CA GLN A 169 -26.30 6.11 -24.58
C GLN A 169 -26.91 6.55 -23.24
N GLU A 170 -27.10 5.62 -22.31
CA GLU A 170 -27.74 5.90 -21.02
C GLU A 170 -26.75 6.37 -19.94
N ALA A 171 -25.43 6.19 -20.18
CA ALA A 171 -24.40 6.28 -19.14
C ALA A 171 -24.72 5.41 -17.92
N LYS A 172 -25.13 4.15 -18.17
CA LYS A 172 -25.57 3.22 -17.14
C LYS A 172 -24.82 1.89 -17.17
N THR A 173 -24.40 1.45 -16.00
CA THR A 173 -23.73 0.17 -15.78
C THR A 173 -24.70 -0.85 -15.20
N ARG A 174 -24.68 -2.06 -15.75
CA ARG A 174 -25.38 -3.23 -15.19
C ARG A 174 -24.36 -4.33 -14.96
N CYS A 175 -24.31 -4.85 -13.75
CA CYS A 175 -23.43 -5.96 -13.39
C CYS A 175 -24.22 -7.13 -12.82
N SER A 176 -23.81 -8.35 -13.15
CA SER A 176 -24.34 -9.58 -12.59
C SER A 176 -23.22 -10.46 -12.06
N HIS A 177 -23.53 -11.28 -11.06
CA HIS A 177 -22.64 -12.30 -10.54
C HIS A 177 -23.45 -13.58 -10.27
N PRO A 178 -22.92 -14.79 -10.55
CA PRO A 178 -23.67 -16.04 -10.37
C PRO A 178 -24.17 -16.27 -8.94
N GLU A 179 -23.36 -15.93 -7.94
CA GLU A 179 -23.65 -16.25 -6.52
C GLU A 179 -23.80 -15.03 -5.58
N ARG A 180 -23.48 -13.82 -6.05
CA ARG A 180 -23.37 -12.63 -5.19
C ARG A 180 -24.40 -11.60 -5.61
N THR A 181 -25.00 -10.96 -4.62
CA THR A 181 -25.99 -9.90 -4.83
C THR A 181 -25.43 -8.51 -4.55
N PHE A 182 -24.36 -8.41 -3.76
CA PHE A 182 -23.71 -7.16 -3.43
C PHE A 182 -22.42 -6.97 -4.25
N ASP A 183 -22.45 -6.02 -5.16
CA ASP A 183 -21.36 -5.70 -6.09
C ASP A 183 -20.29 -4.77 -5.51
N ARG A 184 -20.30 -4.53 -4.18
CA ARG A 184 -19.38 -3.57 -3.53
C ARG A 184 -19.44 -2.17 -4.17
N HIS A 185 -20.64 -1.72 -4.55
CA HIS A 185 -20.89 -0.39 -5.11
C HIS A 185 -20.23 -0.14 -6.47
N ILE A 186 -19.89 -1.20 -7.23
CA ILE A 186 -19.33 -1.08 -8.59
C ILE A 186 -20.28 -0.28 -9.50
N GLN A 187 -21.54 -0.70 -9.63
CA GLN A 187 -22.49 -0.05 -10.54
C GLN A 187 -22.69 1.42 -10.19
N SER A 188 -22.99 1.71 -8.91
CA SER A 188 -23.21 3.08 -8.46
C SER A 188 -21.97 3.97 -8.61
N SER A 189 -20.77 3.42 -8.45
CA SER A 189 -19.53 4.20 -8.61
C SER A 189 -19.25 4.55 -10.07
N LEU A 190 -19.44 3.60 -10.98
CA LEU A 190 -19.24 3.83 -12.42
C LEU A 190 -20.33 4.75 -13.00
N ASP A 191 -21.59 4.56 -12.61
CA ASP A 191 -22.69 5.46 -12.97
C ASP A 191 -22.42 6.90 -12.54
N HIS A 192 -21.93 7.09 -11.31
CA HIS A 192 -21.60 8.43 -10.83
C HIS A 192 -20.43 9.05 -11.59
N LEU A 193 -19.41 8.26 -11.93
CA LEU A 193 -18.23 8.73 -12.67
C LEU A 193 -18.57 9.12 -14.11
N PHE A 194 -19.49 8.41 -14.75
CA PHE A 194 -19.80 8.57 -16.18
C PHE A 194 -21.11 9.31 -16.49
N GLN A 195 -21.83 9.80 -15.47
CA GLN A 195 -23.15 10.43 -15.62
C GLN A 195 -23.19 11.53 -16.70
N ASP A 196 -22.10 12.31 -16.87
CA ASP A 196 -22.01 13.43 -17.82
C ASP A 196 -21.42 13.03 -19.20
N LEU A 197 -21.21 11.73 -19.44
CA LEU A 197 -20.62 11.18 -20.66
C LEU A 197 -21.63 10.41 -21.55
N GLY A 198 -22.92 10.50 -21.24
CA GLY A 198 -23.99 9.87 -22.03
C GLY A 198 -23.98 10.32 -23.49
N GLY A 199 -24.00 9.35 -24.41
CA GLY A 199 -23.97 9.56 -25.86
C GLY A 199 -22.58 9.78 -26.46
N PHE A 200 -21.52 9.88 -25.64
CA PHE A 200 -20.14 10.07 -26.12
C PHE A 200 -19.29 8.80 -26.09
N LEU A 201 -19.65 7.86 -25.22
CA LEU A 201 -18.94 6.60 -25.05
C LEU A 201 -19.67 5.47 -25.78
N PRO A 202 -18.96 4.43 -26.25
CA PRO A 202 -19.59 3.26 -26.83
C PRO A 202 -20.18 2.33 -25.76
N ASP A 203 -21.01 1.40 -26.18
CA ASP A 203 -21.40 0.27 -25.35
C ASP A 203 -20.19 -0.66 -25.13
N VAL A 204 -19.97 -1.09 -23.90
CA VAL A 204 -18.81 -1.93 -23.53
C VAL A 204 -19.26 -3.07 -22.61
N LYS A 205 -18.75 -4.28 -22.88
CA LYS A 205 -18.79 -5.42 -21.96
C LYS A 205 -17.43 -5.56 -21.29
N PHE A 206 -17.39 -5.78 -19.98
CA PHE A 206 -16.16 -5.89 -19.21
C PHE A 206 -16.34 -6.78 -17.97
N LEU A 207 -15.22 -7.30 -17.47
CA LEU A 207 -15.15 -8.15 -16.28
C LEU A 207 -14.56 -7.36 -15.12
N ILE A 208 -15.18 -7.37 -13.95
CA ILE A 208 -14.61 -6.77 -12.73
C ILE A 208 -14.26 -7.87 -11.73
N ASN A 209 -13.02 -7.81 -11.23
CA ASN A 209 -12.57 -8.60 -10.11
C ASN A 209 -13.30 -8.22 -8.82
N HIS A 210 -13.96 -9.19 -8.19
CA HIS A 210 -14.59 -8.97 -6.88
C HIS A 210 -13.59 -9.01 -5.71
N LEU A 211 -12.49 -9.76 -5.88
CA LEU A 211 -11.53 -10.03 -4.83
C LEU A 211 -10.53 -8.88 -4.70
N ASP A 212 -9.82 -8.88 -3.57
CA ASP A 212 -8.79 -7.88 -3.30
C ASP A 212 -7.50 -8.18 -4.08
N GLU A 213 -7.17 -9.47 -4.25
CA GLU A 213 -5.98 -9.89 -4.98
C GLU A 213 -6.11 -9.74 -6.51
N PRO A 214 -5.05 -9.31 -7.23
CA PRO A 214 -5.04 -9.27 -8.71
C PRO A 214 -5.16 -10.66 -9.34
N ARG A 215 -5.52 -10.70 -10.63
CA ARG A 215 -6.13 -11.88 -11.27
C ARG A 215 -5.44 -12.38 -12.52
N VAL A 216 -4.68 -11.56 -13.23
CA VAL A 216 -4.25 -11.86 -14.60
C VAL A 216 -2.73 -11.95 -14.69
N LEU A 217 -2.25 -13.09 -15.18
CA LEU A 217 -0.86 -13.25 -15.63
C LEU A 217 -0.86 -13.41 -17.15
N MET A 218 -0.30 -12.44 -17.87
CA MET A 218 -0.29 -12.43 -19.33
C MET A 218 0.99 -13.06 -19.89
N PRO A 219 0.91 -14.12 -20.72
CA PRO A 219 2.06 -14.64 -21.44
C PRO A 219 2.57 -13.63 -22.50
N PRO A 220 3.88 -13.37 -22.60
CA PRO A 220 4.43 -12.33 -23.48
C PRO A 220 4.35 -12.64 -24.98
N GLN A 221 4.36 -13.92 -25.36
CA GLN A 221 4.55 -14.36 -26.76
C GLN A 221 3.31 -15.03 -27.38
N SER A 222 2.33 -15.44 -26.57
CA SER A 222 1.15 -16.19 -27.03
C SER A 222 -0.12 -15.62 -26.43
N LEU A 223 -0.64 -14.55 -27.03
CA LEU A 223 -1.99 -14.05 -26.78
C LEU A 223 -2.96 -14.86 -27.65
N GLY A 224 -3.28 -16.07 -27.19
CA GLY A 224 -4.31 -16.91 -27.78
C GLY A 224 -5.65 -16.73 -27.07
N LYS A 225 -6.72 -17.31 -27.63
CA LYS A 225 -8.04 -17.34 -26.99
C LYS A 225 -8.11 -18.18 -25.70
N ARG A 226 -7.04 -18.94 -25.40
CA ARG A 226 -7.03 -19.89 -24.29
C ARG A 226 -6.48 -19.21 -23.04
N PHE A 227 -7.10 -19.54 -21.92
CA PHE A 227 -6.60 -19.20 -20.60
C PHE A 227 -6.76 -20.40 -19.67
N ASN A 228 -6.03 -20.36 -18.55
CA ASN A 228 -6.18 -21.33 -17.47
C ASN A 228 -6.55 -20.61 -16.18
N LEU A 229 -7.55 -21.12 -15.47
CA LEU A 229 -7.96 -20.63 -14.16
C LEU A 229 -7.47 -21.59 -13.07
N THR A 230 -6.55 -21.12 -12.22
CA THR A 230 -5.95 -21.92 -11.15
C THR A 230 -6.20 -21.29 -9.79
N ASN A 231 -6.70 -22.07 -8.82
CA ASN A 231 -6.79 -21.63 -7.43
C ASN A 231 -5.44 -21.87 -6.71
N LEU A 232 -4.78 -20.78 -6.33
CA LEU A 232 -3.52 -20.76 -5.58
C LEU A 232 -3.69 -20.14 -4.19
N SER A 233 -4.93 -20.04 -3.71
CA SER A 233 -5.23 -19.52 -2.37
C SER A 233 -4.43 -20.30 -1.31
N ARG A 234 -3.82 -19.54 -0.40
CA ARG A 234 -3.06 -20.02 0.76
C ARG A 234 -1.83 -20.86 0.41
N ARG A 235 -1.22 -20.56 -0.74
CA ARG A 235 -0.01 -21.21 -1.23
C ARG A 235 0.97 -20.14 -1.74
N PRO A 236 2.29 -20.39 -1.70
CA PRO A 236 3.25 -19.49 -2.34
C PRO A 236 2.95 -19.33 -3.83
N VAL A 237 2.95 -18.08 -4.29
CA VAL A 237 2.66 -17.72 -5.70
C VAL A 237 3.85 -17.10 -6.43
N TRP A 238 4.99 -16.94 -5.75
CA TRP A 238 6.19 -16.32 -6.32
C TRP A 238 6.58 -16.90 -7.68
N ASP A 239 6.81 -18.21 -7.77
CA ASP A 239 7.23 -18.87 -9.01
C ASP A 239 6.24 -18.69 -10.16
N LYS A 240 4.95 -18.54 -9.85
CA LYS A 240 3.92 -18.27 -10.85
C LYS A 240 3.99 -16.83 -11.33
N LEU A 241 4.11 -15.88 -10.41
CA LEU A 241 4.16 -14.45 -10.72
C LEU A 241 5.44 -14.03 -11.44
N THR A 242 6.56 -14.74 -11.22
CA THR A 242 7.86 -14.41 -11.83
C THR A 242 8.24 -15.31 -13.00
N LYS A 243 7.34 -16.22 -13.40
CA LYS A 243 7.55 -17.17 -14.51
C LYS A 243 8.03 -16.51 -15.81
N TYR A 244 7.61 -15.27 -16.07
CA TYR A 244 7.94 -14.54 -17.30
C TYR A 244 9.06 -13.51 -17.14
N CYS A 245 9.68 -13.36 -15.96
CA CYS A 245 10.73 -12.36 -15.73
C CYS A 245 11.93 -12.49 -16.69
N SER A 246 12.41 -13.72 -16.94
CA SER A 246 13.54 -13.94 -17.88
C SER A 246 13.25 -13.51 -19.31
N SER A 247 11.97 -13.42 -19.69
CA SER A 247 11.58 -12.95 -21.02
C SER A 247 11.46 -11.43 -21.11
N TRP A 248 11.37 -10.73 -19.97
CA TRP A 248 11.31 -9.28 -19.87
C TRP A 248 12.68 -8.64 -19.69
N ASP A 249 13.65 -9.36 -19.11
CA ASP A 249 15.08 -8.95 -19.07
C ASP A 249 15.68 -8.70 -20.47
N ILE A 250 15.10 -9.27 -21.54
CA ILE A 250 15.55 -9.03 -22.92
C ILE A 250 15.13 -7.64 -23.42
N GLN A 251 14.16 -6.98 -22.78
CA GLN A 251 13.68 -5.64 -23.14
C GLN A 251 14.22 -4.51 -22.24
N SER A 252 14.65 -4.80 -21.01
CA SER A 252 15.10 -3.80 -20.04
C SER A 252 16.61 -3.53 -20.03
N ALA A 253 17.38 -4.15 -20.94
CA ALA A 253 18.83 -4.00 -21.03
C ALA A 253 19.29 -2.62 -21.56
N GLN A 254 18.70 -1.52 -21.10
CA GLN A 254 19.16 -0.13 -21.32
C GLN A 254 18.80 0.80 -20.16
N THR A 255 19.20 0.47 -18.93
CA THR A 255 19.36 1.50 -17.89
C THR A 255 20.49 1.11 -16.93
N THR A 256 21.72 1.38 -17.34
CA THR A 256 22.85 1.43 -16.41
C THR A 256 22.75 2.71 -15.59
N HIS A 257 22.04 2.66 -14.47
CA HIS A 257 22.12 3.72 -13.47
C HIS A 257 23.37 3.50 -12.61
N THR A 258 24.47 4.11 -13.05
CA THR A 258 25.55 4.51 -12.16
C THR A 258 25.09 5.71 -11.34
N THR A 259 24.49 5.44 -10.19
CA THR A 259 24.35 6.45 -9.13
C THR A 259 25.05 5.91 -7.89
N GLU A 260 25.88 6.77 -7.30
CA GLU A 260 26.51 6.52 -5.99
C GLU A 260 25.49 5.92 -5.04
N LYS A 261 25.84 4.82 -4.36
CA LYS A 261 24.93 4.16 -3.42
C LYS A 261 24.45 5.22 -2.42
N PRO A 262 23.13 5.49 -2.34
CA PRO A 262 22.63 6.49 -1.42
C PRO A 262 23.02 6.10 0.02
N ILE A 263 23.25 7.13 0.84
CA ILE A 263 23.66 6.99 2.24
C ILE A 263 22.71 6.04 3.00
N LEU A 264 21.42 6.06 2.67
CA LEU A 264 20.42 5.08 3.13
C LEU A 264 19.62 4.53 1.94
N PRO A 265 19.02 3.33 2.07
CA PRO A 265 18.26 2.67 1.00
C PRO A 265 16.87 3.30 0.81
N PHE A 266 16.81 4.58 0.49
CA PHE A 266 15.56 5.26 0.16
C PHE A 266 15.03 4.79 -1.21
N VAL A 267 13.71 4.77 -1.35
CA VAL A 267 13.05 4.54 -2.63
C VAL A 267 13.22 5.80 -3.49
N VAL A 268 13.99 5.69 -4.56
CA VAL A 268 14.24 6.77 -5.52
C VAL A 268 13.38 6.63 -6.78
N ASP A 269 13.11 5.39 -7.18
CA ASP A 269 12.25 5.05 -8.32
C ASP A 269 11.20 4.03 -7.86
N PRO A 270 9.93 4.46 -7.69
CA PRO A 270 8.85 3.56 -7.26
C PRO A 270 8.55 2.44 -8.26
N VAL A 271 8.75 2.65 -9.56
CA VAL A 271 8.49 1.63 -10.59
C VAL A 271 9.50 0.51 -10.46
N LEU A 272 10.79 0.84 -10.37
CA LEU A 272 11.84 -0.16 -10.13
C LEU A 272 11.68 -0.83 -8.77
N ALA A 273 11.41 -0.07 -7.71
CA ALA A 273 11.30 -0.60 -6.36
C ALA A 273 10.11 -1.57 -6.16
N THR A 274 9.07 -1.48 -7.00
CA THR A 274 7.91 -2.39 -6.98
C THR A 274 8.03 -3.53 -7.99
N ASP A 275 9.09 -3.55 -8.82
CA ASP A 275 9.28 -4.58 -9.82
C ASP A 275 9.73 -5.92 -9.20
N LEU A 276 8.83 -6.90 -9.20
CA LEU A 276 9.11 -8.25 -8.70
C LEU A 276 10.24 -8.96 -9.45
N CYS A 277 10.48 -8.64 -10.73
CA CYS A 277 11.56 -9.25 -11.49
C CYS A 277 12.94 -8.77 -11.05
N GLN A 278 13.04 -7.54 -10.51
CA GLN A 278 14.29 -6.95 -10.02
C GLN A 278 14.56 -7.24 -8.54
N HIS A 279 13.56 -7.71 -7.80
CA HIS A 279 13.60 -7.85 -6.34
C HIS A 279 13.22 -9.26 -5.85
N PRO A 280 14.06 -10.29 -6.08
CA PRO A 280 13.77 -11.67 -5.67
C PRO A 280 13.58 -11.87 -4.17
N GLU A 281 14.11 -10.97 -3.35
CA GLU A 281 13.89 -10.93 -1.90
C GLU A 281 12.40 -10.80 -1.52
N TYR A 282 11.56 -10.23 -2.39
CA TYR A 282 10.13 -10.07 -2.12
C TYR A 282 9.36 -11.40 -2.02
N SER A 283 9.92 -12.50 -2.54
CA SER A 283 9.38 -13.86 -2.45
C SER A 283 8.96 -14.28 -1.03
N ALA A 284 9.70 -13.83 -0.02
CA ALA A 284 9.50 -14.20 1.38
C ALA A 284 9.05 -13.02 2.26
N MET A 285 8.82 -11.83 1.70
CA MET A 285 8.66 -10.59 2.47
C MET A 285 7.25 -9.99 2.43
N HIS A 286 6.32 -10.61 1.69
CA HIS A 286 4.98 -10.08 1.47
C HIS A 286 3.92 -11.20 1.45
N GLY A 287 2.89 -11.10 2.29
CA GLY A 287 1.91 -12.18 2.44
C GLY A 287 1.08 -12.48 1.17
N LEU A 288 0.84 -11.49 0.31
CA LEU A 288 0.23 -11.71 -1.03
C LEU A 288 1.04 -12.69 -1.89
N ILE A 289 2.36 -12.73 -1.70
CA ILE A 289 3.29 -13.59 -2.45
C ILE A 289 3.46 -14.94 -1.76
N THR A 290 3.59 -14.93 -0.43
CA THR A 290 3.88 -16.14 0.35
C THR A 290 2.64 -17.01 0.58
N SER A 291 1.47 -16.41 0.82
CA SER A 291 0.21 -17.13 1.05
C SER A 291 -0.98 -16.17 0.92
N PRO A 292 -1.43 -15.82 -0.29
CA PRO A 292 -2.58 -14.95 -0.49
C PRO A 292 -3.87 -15.61 0.03
N THR A 293 -4.87 -14.82 0.43
CA THR A 293 -6.08 -15.39 1.05
C THR A 293 -6.98 -16.06 0.02
N SER A 294 -7.18 -15.41 -1.12
CA SER A 294 -8.13 -15.79 -2.15
C SER A 294 -7.58 -15.51 -3.56
N PHE A 295 -6.62 -16.31 -3.99
CA PHE A 295 -5.88 -16.09 -5.23
C PHE A 295 -6.31 -17.08 -6.32
N TYR A 296 -7.19 -16.65 -7.22
CA TYR A 296 -7.54 -17.43 -8.41
C TYR A 296 -6.94 -16.77 -9.64
N LEU A 297 -5.91 -17.40 -10.19
CA LEU A 297 -5.12 -16.81 -11.26
C LEU A 297 -5.65 -17.22 -12.63
N PHE A 298 -5.94 -16.23 -13.47
CA PHE A 298 -6.10 -16.39 -14.91
C PHE A 298 -4.74 -16.24 -15.59
N GLU A 299 -4.21 -17.34 -16.12
CA GLU A 299 -3.02 -17.33 -16.98
C GLU A 299 -3.50 -17.28 -18.44
N GLY A 300 -3.43 -16.11 -19.08
CA GLY A 300 -3.94 -15.86 -20.43
C GLY A 300 -4.34 -14.40 -20.68
N ALA A 301 -4.77 -14.10 -21.90
CA ALA A 301 -5.20 -12.76 -22.32
C ALA A 301 -6.66 -12.49 -21.89
N VAL A 302 -6.90 -12.28 -20.60
CA VAL A 302 -8.25 -12.01 -20.06
C VAL A 302 -8.35 -10.56 -19.59
N PRO A 303 -9.25 -9.72 -20.15
CA PRO A 303 -9.36 -8.31 -19.77
C PRO A 303 -10.17 -8.15 -18.48
N ILE A 304 -9.51 -8.32 -17.34
CA ILE A 304 -10.12 -8.17 -16.02
C ILE A 304 -9.75 -6.81 -15.44
N LEU A 305 -10.76 -6.07 -15.00
CA LEU A 305 -10.59 -4.84 -14.26
C LEU A 305 -10.39 -5.14 -12.76
N SER A 306 -9.29 -4.68 -12.19
CA SER A 306 -8.94 -4.85 -10.77
C SER A 306 -8.56 -3.52 -10.13
N THR A 307 -8.61 -3.46 -8.79
CA THR A 307 -8.29 -2.23 -8.06
C THR A 307 -6.80 -2.05 -7.76
N GLY A 308 -6.00 -3.09 -7.97
CA GLY A 308 -4.55 -3.06 -7.86
C GLY A 308 -3.94 -4.19 -8.70
N SER A 309 -2.68 -4.02 -9.09
CA SER A 309 -1.94 -4.98 -9.90
C SER A 309 -0.48 -5.03 -9.46
N LEU A 310 0.16 -6.20 -9.56
CA LEU A 310 1.61 -6.33 -9.36
C LEU A 310 2.35 -5.97 -10.66
N SER A 311 3.64 -5.66 -10.58
CA SER A 311 4.45 -5.33 -11.77
C SER A 311 4.41 -6.42 -12.85
N THR A 312 4.26 -7.68 -12.44
CA THR A 312 4.22 -8.83 -13.35
C THR A 312 2.84 -9.22 -13.85
N MET A 313 1.80 -8.49 -13.45
CA MET A 313 0.42 -8.84 -13.72
C MET A 313 -0.24 -7.92 -14.74
N GLY A 314 -1.21 -8.48 -15.45
CA GLY A 314 -1.88 -7.88 -16.60
C GLY A 314 -3.27 -7.34 -16.32
N ASP A 315 -3.64 -7.20 -15.05
CA ASP A 315 -4.93 -6.61 -14.68
C ASP A 315 -5.02 -5.15 -15.16
N ILE A 316 -6.21 -4.78 -15.66
CA ILE A 316 -6.51 -3.40 -16.06
C ILE A 316 -6.99 -2.65 -14.82
N LEU A 317 -6.28 -1.60 -14.42
CA LEU A 317 -6.64 -0.86 -13.21
C LEU A 317 -7.89 -0.03 -13.40
N TYR A 318 -8.78 -0.05 -12.42
CA TYR A 318 -9.89 0.89 -12.30
C TYR A 318 -9.98 1.47 -10.88
N PRO A 319 -10.57 2.67 -10.70
CA PRO A 319 -10.67 3.28 -9.38
C PRO A 319 -11.45 2.40 -8.39
N SER A 320 -10.84 2.11 -7.24
CA SER A 320 -11.49 1.29 -6.22
C SER A 320 -12.77 1.96 -5.68
N PRO A 321 -13.91 1.23 -5.64
CA PRO A 321 -15.12 1.71 -4.98
C PRO A 321 -14.91 2.05 -3.50
N ALA A 322 -13.86 1.51 -2.86
CA ALA A 322 -13.51 1.83 -1.48
C ALA A 322 -13.30 3.34 -1.28
N TYR A 323 -12.73 4.05 -2.26
CA TYR A 323 -12.56 5.51 -2.15
C TYR A 323 -13.88 6.29 -2.12
N ASN A 324 -15.00 5.63 -2.47
CA ASN A 324 -16.34 6.18 -2.36
C ASN A 324 -17.02 5.90 -1.01
N GLU A 325 -16.49 4.97 -0.21
CA GLU A 325 -17.06 4.61 1.08
C GLU A 325 -16.79 5.67 2.15
N SER A 326 -17.76 5.89 3.04
CA SER A 326 -17.71 6.94 4.07
C SER A 326 -16.60 6.72 5.11
N GLU A 327 -16.10 5.49 5.24
CA GLU A 327 -14.96 5.17 6.10
C GLU A 327 -13.64 5.76 5.57
N PHE A 328 -13.49 5.79 4.25
CA PHE A 328 -12.26 6.15 3.55
C PHE A 328 -12.28 7.56 2.94
N LYS A 329 -13.40 8.27 2.99
CA LYS A 329 -13.48 9.66 2.52
C LYS A 329 -12.91 10.65 3.53
N TYR A 330 -12.21 11.65 3.01
CA TYR A 330 -11.91 12.89 3.72
C TYR A 330 -13.00 13.92 3.39
N THR A 331 -13.77 14.30 4.39
CA THR A 331 -14.93 15.20 4.29
C THR A 331 -14.80 16.35 5.30
N ILE A 332 -15.73 17.32 5.23
CA ILE A 332 -15.81 18.42 6.21
C ILE A 332 -15.97 17.91 7.66
N ASP A 333 -16.60 16.76 7.85
CA ASP A 333 -16.82 16.12 9.17
C ASP A 333 -15.63 15.27 9.63
N THR A 334 -14.54 15.22 8.87
CA THR A 334 -13.34 14.45 9.23
C THR A 334 -12.61 15.13 10.38
N HIS A 335 -12.34 14.38 11.45
CA HIS A 335 -11.68 14.90 12.65
C HIS A 335 -10.16 14.97 12.48
N ASP A 336 -9.69 15.88 11.63
CA ASP A 336 -8.28 16.23 11.50
C ASP A 336 -7.90 17.41 12.42
N VAL A 337 -6.63 17.49 12.78
CA VAL A 337 -6.06 18.59 13.58
C VAL A 337 -4.93 19.28 12.81
N ASP A 338 -4.66 20.54 13.12
CA ASP A 338 -3.54 21.26 12.50
C ASP A 338 -2.19 20.61 12.82
N TRP A 339 -1.22 20.73 11.90
CA TRP A 339 0.10 20.12 12.01
C TRP A 339 0.79 20.36 13.36
N GLU A 340 0.72 21.59 13.87
CA GLU A 340 1.33 21.98 15.16
C GLU A 340 0.69 21.27 16.36
N ARG A 341 -0.55 20.78 16.22
CA ARG A 341 -1.29 20.07 17.27
C ARG A 341 -1.16 18.55 17.15
N LYS A 342 -0.54 18.04 16.08
CA LYS A 342 -0.33 16.60 15.88
C LYS A 342 0.73 16.07 16.84
N GLN A 343 0.55 14.83 17.27
CA GLN A 343 1.54 14.10 18.04
C GLN A 343 2.76 13.83 17.17
N ASN A 344 3.95 14.05 17.71
CA ASN A 344 5.21 13.77 17.03
C ASN A 344 5.55 12.27 17.08
N ASN A 345 4.71 11.47 16.43
CA ASN A 345 4.83 10.03 16.32
C ASN A 345 4.39 9.55 14.93
N LEU A 346 4.64 8.27 14.69
CA LEU A 346 4.12 7.50 13.58
C LEU A 346 2.95 6.66 14.07
N TYR A 347 1.83 6.71 13.34
CA TYR A 347 0.64 5.91 13.65
C TYR A 347 0.32 4.88 12.58
N TRP A 348 -0.04 3.69 13.04
CA TRP A 348 -0.71 2.69 12.22
C TRP A 348 -1.57 1.76 13.09
N ALA A 349 -2.80 1.49 12.67
CA ALA A 349 -3.60 0.45 13.29
C ALA A 349 -4.33 -0.32 12.19
N GLY A 350 -4.38 -1.64 12.31
CA GLY A 350 -5.01 -2.48 11.30
C GLY A 350 -5.08 -3.93 11.72
N SER A 351 -5.64 -4.76 10.86
CA SER A 351 -5.67 -6.20 11.04
C SER A 351 -4.51 -6.90 10.34
N THR A 352 -4.36 -8.19 10.62
CA THR A 352 -3.39 -9.11 9.99
C THR A 352 -3.72 -9.48 8.55
N THR A 353 -4.46 -8.64 7.82
CA THR A 353 -4.74 -8.90 6.39
C THR A 353 -3.47 -8.81 5.55
N GLY A 354 -3.56 -9.28 4.31
CA GLY A 354 -2.44 -9.25 3.37
C GLY A 354 -1.65 -10.54 3.29
N GLY A 355 -2.17 -11.61 3.89
CA GLY A 355 -1.74 -12.99 3.74
C GLY A 355 -2.53 -13.89 4.69
N PHE A 356 -2.67 -15.17 4.34
CA PHE A 356 -3.27 -16.19 5.19
C PHE A 356 -2.17 -17.02 5.87
N ALA A 357 -2.07 -16.97 7.21
CA ALA A 357 -1.05 -17.73 7.92
C ALA A 357 -1.39 -19.23 7.99
N VAL A 358 -0.62 -20.06 7.28
CA VAL A 358 -0.71 -21.53 7.27
C VAL A 358 0.49 -22.23 7.92
N ASP A 359 1.55 -21.47 8.21
CA ASP A 359 2.78 -21.92 8.87
C ASP A 359 3.45 -20.73 9.60
N GLU A 360 4.62 -20.95 10.18
CA GLU A 360 5.36 -19.94 10.96
C GLU A 360 5.94 -18.79 10.10
N THR A 361 5.86 -18.87 8.76
CA THR A 361 6.35 -17.81 7.86
C THR A 361 5.53 -16.53 7.94
N TRP A 362 4.38 -16.53 8.65
CA TRP A 362 3.57 -15.34 8.89
C TRP A 362 4.37 -14.19 9.51
N GLN A 363 5.46 -14.47 10.22
CA GLN A 363 6.34 -13.45 10.79
C GLN A 363 6.97 -12.57 9.71
N HIS A 364 7.18 -13.11 8.51
CA HIS A 364 7.78 -12.41 7.39
C HIS A 364 6.77 -11.68 6.49
N TYR A 365 5.47 -11.76 6.79
CA TYR A 365 4.48 -10.99 6.08
C TYR A 365 4.67 -9.49 6.33
N HIS A 366 4.37 -8.68 5.32
CA HIS A 366 4.72 -7.26 5.30
C HIS A 366 4.15 -6.45 6.48
N ARG A 367 2.92 -6.75 6.96
CA ARG A 367 2.35 -6.10 8.14
C ARG A 367 2.97 -6.59 9.44
N GLN A 368 3.23 -7.88 9.53
CA GLN A 368 3.82 -8.52 10.71
C GLN A 368 5.23 -8.01 10.93
N ARG A 369 6.05 -7.94 9.88
CA ARG A 369 7.39 -7.31 9.90
C ARG A 369 7.33 -5.85 10.37
N PHE A 370 6.39 -5.07 9.84
CA PHE A 370 6.23 -3.67 10.25
C PHE A 370 5.84 -3.53 11.73
N VAL A 371 4.86 -4.30 12.21
CA VAL A 371 4.43 -4.24 13.62
C VAL A 371 5.51 -4.79 14.55
N GLN A 372 6.23 -5.83 14.15
CA GLN A 372 7.37 -6.38 14.86
C GLN A 372 8.50 -5.35 15.04
N LEU A 373 8.82 -4.62 13.97
CA LEU A 373 9.74 -3.48 13.98
C LEU A 373 9.25 -2.39 14.96
N ALA A 374 8.01 -1.95 14.79
CA ALA A 374 7.43 -0.86 15.55
C ALA A 374 7.26 -1.17 17.05
N GLN A 375 7.05 -2.44 17.39
CA GLN A 375 6.94 -2.92 18.78
C GLN A 375 8.28 -3.38 19.36
N ASN A 376 9.39 -3.29 18.61
CA ASN A 376 10.72 -3.76 19.01
C ASN A 376 10.73 -5.23 19.49
N LEU A 377 10.00 -6.12 18.80
CA LEU A 377 9.90 -7.53 19.19
C LEU A 377 11.11 -8.37 18.75
N GLU A 378 11.97 -7.82 17.90
CA GLU A 378 13.22 -8.45 17.45
C GLU A 378 14.42 -7.53 17.60
N GLN A 379 15.58 -8.13 17.88
CA GLN A 379 16.85 -7.42 17.93
C GLN A 379 17.38 -7.21 16.51
N HIS A 380 17.46 -5.96 16.10
CA HIS A 380 18.03 -5.56 14.82
C HIS A 380 19.13 -4.52 15.02
N GLN A 381 20.10 -4.52 14.10
CA GLN A 381 20.99 -3.37 13.93
C GLN A 381 20.30 -2.34 13.06
N TYR A 382 20.13 -1.14 13.60
CA TYR A 382 19.51 -0.03 12.90
C TYR A 382 20.57 0.94 12.37
N SER A 383 20.29 1.51 11.20
CA SER A 383 21.14 2.54 10.60
C SER A 383 20.43 3.88 10.74
N TYR A 384 21.11 4.86 11.34
CA TYR A 384 20.60 6.20 11.55
C TYR A 384 21.44 7.21 10.78
N LEU A 385 20.80 8.26 10.27
CA LEU A 385 21.52 9.44 9.82
C LEU A 385 22.08 10.17 11.04
N ARG A 386 23.34 10.59 10.96
CA ARG A 386 23.99 11.41 11.96
C ARG A 386 24.86 12.45 11.27
N GLU A 387 24.76 13.69 11.73
CA GLU A 387 25.66 14.76 11.31
C GLU A 387 26.96 14.69 12.11
N HIS A 388 28.09 14.73 11.42
CA HIS A 388 29.43 14.86 11.98
C HIS A 388 30.19 15.92 11.17
N ASP A 389 30.64 16.99 11.84
CA ASP A 389 31.41 18.09 11.24
C ASP A 389 30.77 18.68 9.96
N GLY A 390 29.44 18.82 9.95
CA GLY A 390 28.69 19.35 8.81
C GLY A 390 28.42 18.37 7.67
N MET A 391 28.84 17.09 7.81
CA MET A 391 28.55 16.03 6.87
C MET A 391 27.56 15.02 7.47
N ILE A 392 26.54 14.65 6.69
CA ILE A 392 25.57 13.62 7.07
C ILE A 392 26.15 12.25 6.71
N GLY A 393 26.30 11.38 7.70
CA GLY A 393 26.76 9.99 7.53
C GLY A 393 25.80 8.98 8.16
N VAL A 394 26.07 7.69 7.93
CA VAL A 394 25.35 6.59 8.59
C VAL A 394 26.08 6.17 9.86
N THR A 395 25.35 6.11 10.96
CA THR A 395 25.80 5.41 12.17
C THR A 395 24.94 4.16 12.38
N LYS A 396 25.60 3.01 12.53
CA LYS A 396 24.92 1.79 12.98
C LYS A 396 24.79 1.81 14.50
N SER A 397 23.60 1.51 14.99
CA SER A 397 23.33 1.32 16.41
C SER A 397 22.69 -0.04 16.62
N SER A 398 23.25 -0.82 17.54
CA SER A 398 22.73 -2.12 17.97
C SER A 398 21.57 -2.02 18.95
N LEU A 399 21.04 -0.81 19.17
CA LEU A 399 20.05 -0.52 20.19
C LEU A 399 18.77 0.00 19.55
N PHE A 400 17.66 -0.57 20.04
CA PHE A 400 16.24 -0.38 19.76
C PHE A 400 15.82 0.92 19.02
N ILE A 401 14.80 0.80 18.16
CA ILE A 401 14.07 1.97 17.65
C ILE A 401 13.33 2.58 18.85
N PRO A 402 13.31 3.91 19.03
CA PRO A 402 12.53 4.51 20.10
C PRO A 402 11.04 4.16 19.97
N GLY A 403 10.60 3.12 20.69
CA GLY A 403 9.25 2.58 20.56
C GLY A 403 8.18 3.62 20.89
N ARG A 404 8.54 4.64 21.68
CA ARG A 404 7.69 5.80 21.95
C ARG A 404 7.33 6.62 20.71
N LEU A 405 8.13 6.58 19.65
CA LEU A 405 7.79 7.26 18.40
C LEU A 405 6.79 6.45 17.54
N PHE A 406 6.51 5.20 17.90
CA PHE A 406 5.64 4.31 17.15
C PHE A 406 4.35 4.01 17.92
N ASN A 407 3.24 4.47 17.39
CA ASN A 407 1.91 4.06 17.77
C ASN A 407 1.36 3.08 16.71
N ALA A 408 1.97 1.88 16.67
CA ALA A 408 1.61 0.84 15.71
C ALA A 408 1.19 -0.46 16.40
N ALA A 409 0.02 -1.00 16.03
CA ALA A 409 -0.45 -2.27 16.58
C ALA A 409 -1.50 -2.93 15.69
N PHE A 410 -1.62 -4.26 15.83
CA PHE A 410 -2.77 -4.97 15.32
C PHE A 410 -4.00 -4.72 16.21
N THR A 411 -5.15 -4.47 15.57
CA THR A 411 -6.46 -4.35 16.23
C THR A 411 -7.28 -5.63 16.14
N ARG A 412 -6.99 -6.47 15.15
CA ARG A 412 -7.67 -7.75 14.93
C ARG A 412 -6.73 -8.77 14.28
N ILE A 413 -6.65 -9.96 14.89
CA ILE A 413 -5.92 -11.11 14.34
C ILE A 413 -6.93 -12.06 13.66
N PHE A 414 -6.83 -12.18 12.33
CA PHE A 414 -7.60 -13.12 11.49
C PHE A 414 -6.83 -13.48 10.21
N GLN A 415 -7.43 -14.27 9.29
CA GLN A 415 -6.74 -14.85 8.12
C GLN A 415 -5.54 -15.71 8.54
N CYS A 416 -5.81 -16.69 9.39
CA CYS A 416 -4.81 -17.60 9.90
C CYS A 416 -5.49 -18.91 10.30
N GLU A 417 -4.77 -20.01 10.24
CA GLU A 417 -5.24 -21.22 10.92
C GLU A 417 -5.24 -21.00 12.43
N ARG A 418 -6.07 -21.78 13.14
CA ARG A 418 -6.31 -21.59 14.58
C ARG A 418 -5.03 -21.51 15.41
N ARG A 419 -4.04 -22.36 15.08
CA ARG A 419 -2.72 -22.36 15.72
C ARG A 419 -2.01 -21.02 15.52
N TYR A 420 -1.80 -20.59 14.29
CA TYR A 420 -1.05 -19.37 13.99
C TYR A 420 -1.79 -18.10 14.42
N CYS A 421 -3.13 -18.11 14.46
CA CYS A 421 -3.87 -17.01 15.09
C CYS A 421 -3.57 -16.90 16.59
N ARG A 422 -3.44 -18.03 17.30
CA ARG A 422 -3.08 -18.03 18.72
C ARG A 422 -1.65 -17.54 18.90
N ASP A 423 -0.74 -18.01 18.06
CA ASP A 423 0.68 -17.66 18.14
C ASP A 423 0.88 -16.16 17.85
N GLN A 424 0.21 -15.59 16.85
CA GLN A 424 0.20 -14.14 16.59
C GLN A 424 -0.40 -13.32 17.75
N ARG A 425 -1.46 -13.78 18.41
CA ARG A 425 -2.03 -13.11 19.59
C ARG A 425 -1.09 -13.13 20.80
N ALA A 426 -0.30 -14.18 20.94
CA ALA A 426 0.70 -14.29 22.00
C ALA A 426 1.96 -13.46 21.68
N TYR A 427 2.29 -13.30 20.40
CA TYR A 427 3.47 -12.60 19.94
C TYR A 427 3.32 -11.07 19.91
N PHE A 428 2.19 -10.56 19.41
CA PHE A 428 1.97 -9.11 19.24
C PHE A 428 1.20 -8.48 20.40
N GLN A 429 1.56 -7.25 20.75
CA GLN A 429 0.76 -6.41 21.63
C GLN A 429 -0.40 -5.79 20.84
N LEU A 430 -1.63 -6.22 21.12
CA LEU A 430 -2.83 -5.76 20.41
C LEU A 430 -3.38 -4.46 21.02
N LYS A 431 -4.09 -3.69 20.20
CA LYS A 431 -4.91 -2.55 20.65
C LYS A 431 -6.38 -2.77 20.34
N SER A 432 -7.25 -2.05 21.04
CA SER A 432 -8.67 -2.02 20.69
C SER A 432 -8.87 -1.40 19.30
N TRP A 433 -10.06 -1.61 18.73
CA TRP A 433 -10.48 -0.87 17.55
C TRP A 433 -10.31 0.64 17.78
N ALA A 434 -9.88 1.34 16.72
CA ALA A 434 -9.60 2.76 16.74
C ALA A 434 -10.50 3.47 15.75
N ASP A 435 -10.90 4.68 16.10
CA ASP A 435 -11.70 5.55 15.22
C ASP A 435 -11.02 5.76 13.86
N LYS A 436 -11.82 5.89 12.79
CA LYS A 436 -11.34 6.03 11.42
C LYS A 436 -10.48 7.29 11.18
N ASP A 437 -10.55 8.29 12.05
CA ASP A 437 -9.78 9.54 11.99
C ASP A 437 -8.63 9.55 13.00
N GLN A 438 -8.46 8.52 13.83
CA GLN A 438 -7.44 8.47 14.88
C GLN A 438 -6.01 8.65 14.34
N ALA A 439 -5.74 8.17 13.12
CA ALA A 439 -4.45 8.35 12.45
C ALA A 439 -4.10 9.84 12.25
N LEU A 440 -5.12 10.68 12.00
CA LEU A 440 -4.95 12.10 11.65
C LEU A 440 -4.48 12.95 12.83
N ARG A 441 -4.36 12.38 14.03
CA ARG A 441 -3.76 13.04 15.20
C ARG A 441 -2.25 12.93 15.26
N SER A 442 -1.63 12.26 14.30
CA SER A 442 -0.19 11.92 14.28
C SER A 442 0.48 12.62 13.11
N ARG A 443 1.72 13.07 13.30
CA ARG A 443 2.48 13.75 12.23
C ARG A 443 2.80 12.79 11.09
N LEU A 444 3.21 11.56 11.41
CA LEU A 444 3.47 10.52 10.42
C LEU A 444 2.35 9.47 10.47
N VAL A 445 1.86 9.06 9.31
CA VAL A 445 0.84 8.02 9.20
C VAL A 445 1.30 6.96 8.21
N PHE A 446 1.30 5.69 8.61
CA PHE A 446 1.74 4.61 7.74
C PHE A 446 0.56 4.03 6.95
N ASP A 447 0.79 3.64 5.71
CA ASP A 447 -0.14 2.89 4.89
C ASP A 447 0.54 1.62 4.35
N LEU A 448 -0.17 0.50 4.49
CA LEU A 448 0.30 -0.83 4.12
C LEU A 448 -0.77 -1.51 3.27
N ASP A 449 -0.32 -2.26 2.27
CA ASP A 449 -1.19 -3.17 1.52
C ASP A 449 -1.95 -4.10 2.46
N GLY A 450 -3.17 -4.47 2.06
CA GLY A 450 -3.94 -5.56 2.66
C GLY A 450 -3.81 -6.79 1.78
N ASN A 451 -4.93 -7.50 1.60
CA ASN A 451 -5.00 -8.51 0.53
C ASN A 451 -4.87 -7.85 -0.85
N GLY A 452 -5.25 -6.57 -0.95
CA GLY A 452 -5.08 -5.71 -2.12
C GLY A 452 -4.66 -4.30 -1.66
N ILE A 453 -5.06 -3.28 -2.41
CA ILE A 453 -4.74 -1.89 -2.07
C ILE A 453 -5.38 -1.46 -0.74
N SER A 454 -4.83 -0.40 -0.14
CA SER A 454 -5.44 0.24 1.04
C SER A 454 -6.41 1.34 0.63
N GLY A 455 -7.69 1.18 0.96
CA GLY A 455 -8.70 2.24 0.79
C GLY A 455 -8.39 3.51 1.60
N ARG A 456 -7.53 3.43 2.63
CA ARG A 456 -7.21 4.57 3.50
C ARG A 456 -6.30 5.60 2.83
N TYR A 457 -5.52 5.21 1.81
CA TYR A 457 -4.39 6.02 1.34
C TYR A 457 -4.79 7.44 0.91
N TYR A 458 -5.90 7.59 0.17
CA TYR A 458 -6.36 8.91 -0.28
C TYR A 458 -6.82 9.81 0.87
N LYS A 459 -7.44 9.23 1.91
CA LYS A 459 -7.77 9.97 3.13
C LYS A 459 -6.54 10.49 3.85
N LEU A 460 -5.50 9.66 3.91
CA LEU A 460 -4.23 10.03 4.54
C LEU A 460 -3.53 11.13 3.76
N LEU A 461 -3.52 11.06 2.42
CA LEU A 461 -2.99 12.10 1.54
C LEU A 461 -3.73 13.43 1.66
N ALA A 462 -5.05 13.41 1.81
CA ALA A 462 -5.87 14.61 2.00
C ALA A 462 -5.72 15.24 3.40
N SER A 463 -5.14 14.52 4.35
CA SER A 463 -4.95 15.00 5.71
C SER A 463 -3.75 15.93 5.85
N LYS A 464 -3.68 16.64 6.98
CA LYS A 464 -2.53 17.47 7.34
C LYS A 464 -1.32 16.66 7.86
N SER A 465 -1.31 15.34 7.69
CA SER A 465 -0.25 14.42 8.15
C SER A 465 0.70 14.11 6.99
N VAL A 466 1.83 13.46 7.26
CA VAL A 466 2.75 12.95 6.22
C VAL A 466 2.54 11.43 6.08
N PRO A 467 1.95 10.96 4.97
CA PRO A 467 1.78 9.54 4.72
C PRO A 467 3.09 8.88 4.31
N LEU A 468 3.33 7.69 4.86
CA LEU A 468 4.42 6.79 4.46
C LEU A 468 3.80 5.52 3.90
N LYS A 469 4.09 5.20 2.63
CA LYS A 469 3.48 4.06 1.92
C LYS A 469 4.47 2.92 1.77
N GLN A 470 4.00 1.72 2.08
CA GLN A 470 4.62 0.47 1.65
C GLN A 470 3.61 -0.26 0.74
N THR A 471 4.03 -0.56 -0.48
CA THR A 471 3.16 -1.22 -1.48
C THR A 471 3.99 -2.06 -2.45
N LEU A 472 3.41 -3.15 -2.94
CA LEU A 472 3.81 -3.80 -4.19
C LEU A 472 2.78 -3.61 -5.30
N LEU A 473 1.63 -3.02 -4.96
CA LEU A 473 0.53 -2.77 -5.88
C LEU A 473 0.66 -1.37 -6.48
N ARG A 474 0.45 -1.30 -7.78
CA ARG A 474 0.14 -0.07 -8.52
C ARG A 474 -1.36 0.17 -8.58
#